data_AF-A0AAD4QXN8-F1
#
_entry.id   AF-A0AAD4QXN8-F1
#
_cell.length_a   1.000
_cell.length_b   1.000
_cell.length_c   1.000
_cell.angle_alpha   90.00
_cell.angle_beta   90.00
_cell.angle_gamma   90.00
#
_symmetry.space_group_name_H-M   'P 1'
#
loop_
_entity.id
_entity.type
_entity.pdbx_description
1 polymer ?
#
loop_
_entity_poly.entity_id
_entity_poly.type
_entity_poly.pdbx_seq_one_letter_code
_entity_poly.pdbx_strand_id
1 'polypeptide(L)'
;MEKNRSVIRELLKFEFELGHSAKQAMDNINRAKGAGTVAYSTAKEWSPREVDREAVVNAVEEHPSMTTRMLAEDFECSHMQINRILHDAGKKWLKSQWVPKSSQQPKNKNAWKLRPDC
;
A
#
# COMPACT_ATOMS: atom_id res chain seq x y z
N MET A 1 -0.90 24.50 -25.84
CA MET A 1 -0.41 24.38 -24.45
C MET A 1 0.28 23.03 -24.30
N GLU A 2 1.55 23.03 -23.92
CA GLU A 2 2.37 21.83 -23.81
C GLU A 2 1.86 20.99 -22.63
N LYS A 3 1.27 19.83 -22.92
CA LYS A 3 0.73 18.91 -21.93
C LYS A 3 1.88 18.15 -21.27
N ASN A 4 2.60 18.81 -20.37
CA ASN A 4 3.71 18.21 -19.65
C ASN A 4 3.18 17.14 -18.68
N ARG A 5 3.26 15.87 -19.09
CA ARG A 5 2.76 14.71 -18.32
C ARG A 5 3.34 14.67 -16.90
N SER A 6 4.60 15.07 -16.72
CA SER A 6 5.24 15.12 -15.40
C SER A 6 4.52 16.09 -14.46
N VAL A 7 4.23 17.31 -14.93
CA VAL A 7 3.52 18.35 -14.16
C VAL A 7 2.10 17.88 -13.82
N ILE A 8 1.40 17.26 -14.77
CA ILE A 8 0.05 16.73 -14.53
C ILE A 8 0.08 15.64 -13.45
N ARG A 9 1.08 14.76 -13.47
CA ARG A 9 1.23 13.69 -12.49
C ARG A 9 1.53 14.24 -11.09
N GLU A 10 2.37 15.26 -11.00
CA GLU A 10 2.70 15.94 -9.74
C GLU A 10 1.49 16.66 -9.14
N LEU A 11 0.71 17.37 -9.96
CA LEU A 11 -0.54 18.01 -9.53
C LEU A 11 -1.58 16.98 -9.05
N LEU A 12 -1.74 15.88 -9.79
CA LEU A 12 -2.63 14.80 -9.36
C LEU A 12 -2.20 14.23 -8.01
N LYS A 13 -0.90 13.97 -7.82
CA LYS A 13 -0.36 13.49 -6.54
C LYS A 13 -0.69 14.45 -5.39
N PHE A 14 -0.48 15.74 -5.59
CA PHE A 14 -0.80 16.76 -4.59
C PHE A 14 -2.29 16.79 -4.23
N GLU A 15 -3.19 16.73 -5.22
CA GLU A 15 -4.64 16.67 -4.96
C GLU A 15 -5.05 15.42 -4.18
N PHE A 16 -4.41 14.28 -4.44
CA PHE A 16 -4.65 13.05 -3.67
C PHE A 16 -4.11 13.14 -2.24
N GLU A 17 -2.96 13.78 -2.03
CA GLU A 17 -2.41 14.06 -0.69
C GLU A 17 -3.33 14.98 0.13
N LEU A 18 -4.11 15.85 -0.54
CA LEU A 18 -5.17 16.65 0.08
C LEU A 18 -6.46 15.84 0.36
N GLY A 19 -6.50 14.55 0.02
CA GLY A 19 -7.65 13.66 0.22
C GLY A 19 -8.75 13.81 -0.84
N HIS A 20 -8.48 14.49 -1.96
CA HIS A 20 -9.48 14.65 -3.02
C HIS A 20 -9.63 13.39 -3.87
N SER A 21 -10.88 13.10 -4.25
CA SER A 21 -11.17 12.01 -5.18
C SER A 21 -10.63 12.30 -6.59
N ALA A 22 -10.45 11.26 -7.42
CA ALA A 22 -9.97 11.42 -8.80
C ALA A 22 -10.85 12.37 -9.65
N LYS A 23 -12.16 12.43 -9.37
CA LYS A 23 -13.07 13.37 -10.03
C LYS A 23 -12.80 14.81 -9.60
N GLN A 24 -12.67 15.05 -8.29
CA GLN A 24 -12.35 16.38 -7.74
C GLN A 24 -10.97 16.86 -8.23
N ALA A 25 -9.96 15.98 -8.19
CA ALA A 25 -8.62 16.29 -8.67
C ALA A 25 -8.64 16.69 -10.17
N MET A 26 -9.36 15.95 -11.00
CA MET A 26 -9.55 16.28 -12.42
C MET A 26 -10.24 17.65 -12.60
N ASP A 27 -11.34 17.90 -11.88
CA ASP A 27 -12.10 19.16 -11.98
C ASP A 27 -11.25 20.36 -11.52
N ASN A 28 -10.50 20.22 -10.42
CA ASN A 28 -9.59 21.24 -9.90
C ASN A 28 -8.48 21.57 -10.91
N ILE A 29 -7.82 20.55 -11.47
CA ILE A 29 -6.76 20.75 -12.47
C ILE A 29 -7.30 21.37 -13.75
N ASN A 30 -8.44 20.89 -14.25
CA ASN A 30 -9.07 21.46 -15.45
C ASN A 30 -9.53 22.91 -15.22
N ARG A 31 -9.99 23.25 -14.02
CA ARG A 31 -10.31 24.64 -13.65
C ARG A 31 -9.07 25.53 -13.62
N ALA A 32 -7.96 25.05 -13.07
CA ALA A 32 -6.74 25.84 -12.89
C ALA A 32 -5.87 25.95 -14.15
N LYS A 33 -5.82 24.90 -14.98
CA LYS A 33 -4.92 24.79 -16.15
C LYS A 33 -5.64 24.87 -17.50
N GLY A 34 -6.97 24.86 -17.49
CA GLY A 34 -7.82 24.92 -18.68
C GLY A 34 -8.59 23.62 -18.91
N ALA A 35 -9.80 23.76 -19.44
CA ALA A 35 -10.69 22.62 -19.69
C ALA A 35 -10.02 21.59 -20.63
N GLY A 36 -10.12 20.31 -20.27
CA GLY A 36 -9.54 19.21 -21.05
C GLY A 36 -8.03 18.99 -20.84
N THR A 37 -7.45 19.54 -19.78
CA THR A 37 -6.06 19.26 -19.38
C THR A 37 -5.88 17.80 -18.94
N VAL A 38 -6.82 17.28 -18.13
CA VAL A 38 -6.82 15.93 -17.59
C VAL A 38 -8.17 15.26 -17.83
N ALA A 39 -8.15 14.03 -18.31
CA ALA A 39 -9.34 13.19 -18.41
C ALA A 39 -9.54 12.41 -17.10
N TYR A 40 -10.79 12.08 -16.77
CA TYR A 40 -11.11 11.29 -15.58
C TYR A 40 -10.38 9.94 -15.56
N SER A 41 -10.29 9.27 -16.72
CA SER A 41 -9.55 8.02 -16.87
C SER A 41 -8.09 8.16 -16.45
N THR A 42 -7.43 9.26 -16.86
CA THR A 42 -6.05 9.57 -16.46
C THR A 42 -5.93 9.82 -14.97
N ALA A 43 -6.84 10.62 -14.39
CA ALA A 43 -6.83 10.89 -12.95
C ALA A 43 -7.05 9.62 -12.13
N LYS A 44 -7.94 8.72 -12.58
CA LYS A 44 -8.21 7.42 -11.95
C LYS A 44 -7.06 6.43 -12.11
N GLU A 45 -6.42 6.38 -13.28
CA GLU A 45 -5.28 5.49 -13.50
C GLU A 45 -4.06 5.93 -12.69
N TRP A 46 -3.86 7.25 -12.56
CA TRP A 46 -2.72 7.83 -11.87
C TRP A 46 -3.01 8.15 -10.40
N SER A 47 -4.21 7.86 -9.92
CA SER A 47 -4.47 7.92 -8.49
C SER A 47 -3.53 6.95 -7.80
N PRO A 48 -2.82 7.38 -6.73
CA PRO A 48 -2.08 6.44 -5.94
C PRO A 48 -3.07 5.37 -5.48
N ARG A 49 -2.78 4.10 -5.81
CA ARG A 49 -3.38 2.97 -5.08
C ARG A 49 -2.73 2.99 -3.71
N GLU A 50 -3.13 3.97 -2.91
CA GLU A 50 -2.61 4.16 -1.57
C GLU A 50 -3.22 3.08 -0.73
N VAL A 51 -2.48 1.97 -0.64
CA VAL A 51 -2.75 0.94 0.33
C VAL A 51 -2.39 1.56 1.67
N ASP A 52 -3.39 1.64 2.54
CA ASP A 52 -3.21 2.08 3.91
C ASP A 52 -2.14 1.21 4.58
N ARG A 53 -0.98 1.83 4.83
CA ARG A 53 0.19 1.14 5.37
C ARG A 53 -0.07 0.64 6.78
N GLU A 54 -0.80 1.43 7.56
CA GLU A 54 -1.13 1.08 8.95
C GLU A 54 -2.11 -0.09 8.96
N ALA A 55 -3.11 -0.08 8.08
CA ALA A 55 -4.03 -1.20 7.95
C ALA A 55 -3.31 -2.51 7.57
N VAL A 56 -2.32 -2.47 6.66
CA VAL A 56 -1.51 -3.66 6.32
C VAL A 56 -0.72 -4.18 7.51
N VAL A 57 -0.13 -3.27 8.31
CA VAL A 57 0.62 -3.64 9.53
C VAL A 57 -0.32 -4.23 10.58
N ASN A 58 -1.47 -3.61 10.83
CA ASN A 58 -2.47 -4.08 11.79
C ASN A 58 -3.00 -5.47 11.40
N ALA A 59 -3.31 -5.72 10.13
CA ALA A 59 -3.75 -7.03 9.66
C ALA A 59 -2.72 -8.14 9.95
N VAL A 60 -1.43 -7.81 9.81
CA VAL A 60 -0.33 -8.72 10.14
C VAL A 60 -0.17 -8.93 11.65
N GLU A 61 -0.46 -7.93 12.48
CA GLU A 61 -0.42 -8.04 13.93
C GLU A 61 -1.60 -8.84 14.50
N GLU A 62 -2.80 -8.66 13.96
CA GLU A 62 -4.01 -9.42 14.30
C GLU A 62 -3.92 -10.87 13.82
N HIS A 63 -3.36 -11.09 12.63
CA HIS A 63 -3.25 -12.41 12.01
C HIS A 63 -1.81 -12.69 11.52
N PRO A 64 -0.88 -13.06 12.43
CA PRO A 64 0.53 -13.22 12.10
C PRO A 64 0.85 -14.30 11.06
N SER A 65 -0.07 -15.24 10.79
CA SER A 65 0.06 -16.26 9.74
C SER A 65 -0.34 -15.81 8.35
N MET A 66 -0.87 -14.60 8.17
CA MET A 66 -1.24 -14.12 6.84
C MET A 66 -0.02 -13.98 5.93
N THR A 67 -0.16 -14.49 4.72
CA THR A 67 0.86 -14.36 3.68
C THR A 67 0.70 -13.05 2.94
N THR A 68 1.77 -12.58 2.28
CA THR A 68 1.71 -11.39 1.42
C THR A 68 0.72 -11.52 0.26
N ARG A 69 0.35 -12.74 -0.16
CA ARG A 69 -0.67 -12.97 -1.18
C ARG A 69 -2.09 -12.78 -0.66
N MET A 70 -2.38 -13.25 0.55
CA MET A 70 -3.70 -13.04 1.18
C MET A 70 -3.93 -11.55 1.44
N LEU A 71 -2.93 -10.86 1.98
CA LEU A 71 -2.98 -9.40 2.15
C LEU A 71 -3.15 -8.68 0.80
N ALA A 72 -2.55 -9.17 -0.27
CA ALA A 72 -2.71 -8.56 -1.59
C ALA A 72 -4.14 -8.66 -2.12
N GLU A 73 -4.84 -9.76 -1.83
CA GLU A 73 -6.25 -9.95 -2.13
C GLU A 73 -7.12 -9.01 -1.29
N ASP A 74 -6.90 -8.95 0.02
CA ASP A 74 -7.69 -8.12 0.94
C ASP A 74 -7.53 -6.61 0.69
N PHE A 75 -6.32 -6.18 0.32
CA PHE A 75 -5.99 -4.78 0.02
C PHE A 75 -6.04 -4.44 -1.49
N GLU A 76 -6.53 -5.36 -2.33
CA GLU A 76 -6.66 -5.23 -3.79
C GLU A 76 -5.41 -4.66 -4.49
N CYS A 77 -4.24 -5.11 -4.05
CA CYS A 77 -2.95 -4.59 -4.50
C CYS A 77 -2.00 -5.71 -4.92
N SER A 78 -0.79 -5.35 -5.34
CA SER A 78 0.23 -6.34 -5.65
C SER A 78 0.87 -6.88 -4.36
N HIS A 79 1.13 -8.18 -4.28
CA HIS A 79 1.91 -8.76 -3.17
C HIS A 79 3.30 -8.12 -3.02
N MET A 80 3.85 -7.53 -4.10
CA MET A 80 5.10 -6.77 -4.06
C MET A 80 4.94 -5.44 -3.31
N GLN A 81 3.77 -4.81 -3.43
CA GLN A 81 3.44 -3.58 -2.70
C GLN A 81 3.29 -3.86 -1.20
N ILE A 82 2.58 -4.93 -0.83
CA ILE A 82 2.51 -5.42 0.56
C ILE A 82 3.90 -5.71 1.12
N ASN A 83 4.75 -6.43 0.38
CA ASN A 83 6.09 -6.77 0.86
C ASN A 83 6.97 -5.53 1.10
N ARG A 84 6.84 -4.49 0.26
CA ARG A 84 7.51 -3.20 0.49
C ARG A 84 7.02 -2.52 1.77
N ILE A 85 5.70 -2.44 1.97
CA ILE A 85 5.11 -1.84 3.17
C ILE A 85 5.61 -2.55 4.44
N LEU A 86 5.58 -3.87 4.45
CA LEU A 86 6.06 -4.66 5.59
C LEU A 86 7.56 -4.51 5.82
N HIS A 87 8.36 -4.45 4.76
CA HIS A 87 9.79 -4.21 4.86
C HIS A 87 10.11 -2.81 5.44
N ASP A 88 9.41 -1.77 4.97
CA ASP A 88 9.55 -0.40 5.44
C ASP A 88 9.09 -0.26 6.90
N ALA A 89 8.06 -1.01 7.30
CA ALA A 89 7.60 -1.13 8.70
C ALA A 89 8.52 -2.02 9.58
N GLY A 90 9.63 -2.54 9.03
CA GLY A 90 10.56 -3.39 9.76
C GLY A 90 10.00 -4.77 10.11
N LYS A 91 8.93 -5.24 9.46
CA LYS A 91 8.38 -6.58 9.66
C LYS A 91 9.13 -7.60 8.80
N LYS A 92 9.45 -8.76 9.38
CA LYS A 92 10.08 -9.89 8.70
C LYS A 92 9.33 -11.17 9.01
N TRP A 93 9.10 -11.98 7.97
CA TRP A 93 8.56 -13.32 8.13
C TRP A 93 9.63 -14.23 8.74
N LEU A 94 9.39 -14.68 9.97
CA LEU A 94 10.30 -15.60 10.66
C LEU A 94 9.67 -16.98 10.73
N LYS A 95 10.50 -17.97 10.37
CA LYS A 95 10.16 -19.38 10.63
C LYS A 95 10.11 -19.59 12.14
N SER A 96 9.20 -20.45 12.58
CA SER A 96 9.16 -20.83 14.00
C SER A 96 10.51 -21.35 14.47
N GLN A 97 10.82 -21.03 15.72
CA GLN A 97 11.93 -21.64 16.43
C GLN A 97 11.62 -23.13 16.58
N TRP A 98 12.62 -23.97 16.37
CA TRP A 98 12.48 -25.41 16.58
C TRP A 98 12.15 -25.68 18.05
N VAL A 99 11.03 -26.35 18.32
CA VAL A 99 10.60 -26.72 19.67
C VAL A 99 10.62 -28.25 19.79
N PRO A 100 11.27 -28.82 20.83
CA PRO A 100 11.22 -30.25 21.12
C PRO A 100 9.79 -30.76 21.24
N LYS A 101 9.55 -31.97 20.74
CA LYS A 101 8.22 -32.60 20.64
C LYS A 101 7.50 -32.72 22.00
N SER A 102 8.25 -32.80 23.10
CA SER A 102 7.75 -32.90 24.48
C SER A 102 7.13 -31.61 25.04
N SER A 103 7.28 -30.48 24.35
CA SER A 103 6.92 -29.14 24.88
C SER A 103 5.98 -28.37 23.95
N GLN A 104 5.30 -29.06 23.04
CA GLN A 104 4.44 -28.45 22.03
C GLN A 104 3.14 -27.89 22.65
N GLN A 105 3.12 -26.58 22.93
CA GLN A 105 1.88 -25.82 22.91
C GLN A 105 1.49 -25.54 21.45
N PRO A 106 0.19 -25.54 21.08
CA PRO A 106 -0.25 -25.23 19.73
C PRO A 106 -0.02 -23.74 19.48
N LYS A 107 1.13 -23.37 18.91
CA LYS A 107 1.42 -22.00 18.52
C LYS A 107 1.85 -21.93 17.06
N ASN A 108 1.34 -20.89 16.41
CA ASN A 108 1.38 -20.64 14.98
C ASN A 108 2.79 -20.81 14.41
N LYS A 109 2.91 -21.67 13.38
CA LYS A 109 4.18 -22.24 12.92
C LYS A 109 5.07 -21.23 12.19
N ASN A 110 4.56 -20.09 11.74
CA ASN A 110 5.34 -19.00 11.15
C ASN A 110 4.63 -17.67 11.43
N ALA A 111 5.37 -16.59 11.68
CA ALA A 111 4.77 -15.31 12.02
C ALA A 111 5.64 -14.13 11.56
N TRP A 112 5.00 -13.01 11.25
CA TRP A 112 5.67 -11.72 11.11
C TRP A 112 6.15 -11.21 12.46
N LYS A 113 7.42 -10.79 12.54
CA LYS A 113 8.00 -10.14 13.73
C LYS A 113 8.81 -8.91 13.34
N LEU A 114 9.08 -8.02 14.29
CA LEU A 114 10.02 -6.93 14.08
C LEU A 114 11.41 -7.48 13.73
N ARG A 115 12.10 -6.79 12.83
CA ARG A 115 13.52 -7.05 12.54
C ARG A 115 14.31 -6.73 13.82
N PRO A 116 15.05 -7.69 14.39
CA PRO A 116 16.04 -7.36 15.40
C PRO A 116 17.09 -6.46 14.74
N ASP A 117 17.40 -5.37 15.43
CA ASP A 117 18.27 -4.29 14.99
C ASP A 117 19.53 -4.83 14.30
N CYS A 118 19.82 -4.30 13.11
CA CYS A 118 21.07 -4.54 12.39
C CYS A 118 22.08 -3.46 12.78
#